data_AF-A0A3D4V288-F1
#
_entry.id   AF-A0A3D4V288-F1
#
_cell.length_a   1.000
_cell.length_b   1.000
_cell.length_c   1.000
_cell.angle_alpha   90.00
_cell.angle_beta   90.00
_cell.angle_gamma   90.00
#
_symmetry.space_group_name_H-M   'P 1'
#
loop_
_entity.id
_entity.type
_entity.pdbx_description
1 polymer ?
#
loop_
_entity_poly.entity_id
_entity_poly.type
_entity_poly.pdbx_seq_one_letter_code
_entity_poly.pdbx_strand_id
1 'polypeptide(L)'
;MIQATPLSNNQIAEVYKGMLDCVTLIENMAVKKLWEDADFAVANAHGATYTVSERKSIVQKNVTHLENRLKESYWTSEDMTSVNKAVTDGKAFIA
;
A
#
# COMPACT_ATOMS: atom_id res chain seq x y z
N MET A 1 1.14 -22.03 -26.74
CA MET A 1 1.25 -21.16 -25.55
C MET A 1 -0.02 -21.37 -24.74
N ILE A 2 0.07 -21.82 -23.50
CA ILE A 2 -1.10 -21.92 -22.63
C ILE A 2 -1.44 -20.48 -22.23
N GLN A 3 -2.55 -19.94 -22.74
CA GLN A 3 -3.05 -18.66 -22.22
C GLN A 3 -3.45 -18.91 -20.77
N ALA A 4 -2.85 -18.16 -19.83
CA ALA A 4 -3.30 -18.16 -18.45
C ALA A 4 -4.79 -17.79 -18.46
N THR A 5 -5.62 -18.61 -17.81
CA THR A 5 -7.04 -18.32 -17.67
C THR A 5 -7.20 -16.93 -17.05
N PRO A 6 -8.01 -16.03 -17.64
CA PRO A 6 -8.29 -14.73 -17.04
C PRO A 6 -8.82 -14.88 -15.61
N LEU A 7 -8.44 -13.97 -14.72
CA LEU A 7 -8.97 -13.95 -13.36
C LEU A 7 -10.49 -13.73 -13.40
N SER A 8 -11.21 -14.41 -12.51
CA SER A 8 -12.62 -14.12 -12.26
C SER A 8 -12.78 -12.77 -11.54
N ASN A 9 -13.96 -12.14 -11.66
CA ASN A 9 -14.27 -10.89 -10.95
C ASN A 9 -14.02 -10.98 -9.44
N ASN A 10 -14.30 -12.12 -8.81
CA ASN A 10 -14.04 -12.32 -7.38
C ASN A 10 -12.53 -12.32 -7.08
N GLN A 11 -11.71 -12.92 -7.94
CA GLN A 11 -10.25 -12.89 -7.76
C GLN A 11 -9.70 -11.48 -7.97
N ILE A 12 -10.24 -10.72 -8.94
CA ILE A 12 -9.86 -9.32 -9.17
C ILE A 12 -10.21 -8.47 -7.93
N ALA A 13 -11.41 -8.65 -7.37
CA ALA A 13 -11.83 -7.97 -6.14
C ALA A 13 -10.91 -8.27 -4.95
N GLU A 14 -10.47 -9.52 -4.78
CA GLU A 14 -9.50 -9.87 -3.72
C GLU A 14 -8.12 -9.23 -3.94
N VAL A 15 -7.64 -9.16 -5.18
CA VAL A 15 -6.38 -8.45 -5.48
C VAL A 15 -6.53 -6.95 -5.19
N TYR A 16 -7.66 -6.36 -5.58
CA TYR A 16 -7.95 -4.95 -5.28
C TYR A 16 -8.01 -4.68 -3.77
N LYS A 17 -8.64 -5.57 -3.00
CA LYS A 17 -8.64 -5.49 -1.54
C LYS A 17 -7.22 -5.52 -0.97
N GLY A 18 -6.35 -6.39 -1.49
CA GLY A 18 -4.93 -6.41 -1.10
C GLY A 18 -4.20 -5.10 -1.42
N MET A 19 -4.55 -4.43 -2.51
CA MET A 19 -4.02 -3.08 -2.81
C MET A 19 -4.50 -2.05 -1.80
N LEU A 20 -5.76 -2.10 -1.35
CA LEU A 20 -6.27 -1.20 -0.31
C LEU A 20 -5.61 -1.45 1.06
N ASP A 21 -5.22 -2.70 1.35
CA ASP A 21 -4.41 -3.02 2.53
C ASP A 21 -3.02 -2.34 2.44
N CYS A 22 -2.41 -2.32 1.24
CA CYS A 22 -1.17 -1.57 0.99
C CYS A 22 -1.35 -0.05 1.13
N VAL A 23 -2.47 0.52 0.64
CA VAL A 23 -2.81 1.95 0.81
C VAL A 23 -2.81 2.31 2.30
N THR A 24 -3.54 1.54 3.11
CA THR A 24 -3.65 1.75 4.56
C THR A 24 -2.29 1.72 5.24
N LEU A 25 -1.42 0.78 4.84
CA LEU A 25 -0.08 0.68 5.39
C LEU A 25 0.80 1.86 5.00
N ILE A 26 0.75 2.33 3.76
CA ILE A 26 1.49 3.53 3.31
C ILE A 26 1.01 4.76 4.08
N GLU A 27 -0.30 4.97 4.21
CA GLU A 27 -0.84 6.13 4.93
C GLU A 27 -0.40 6.13 6.40
N ASN A 28 -0.48 4.99 7.07
CA ASN A 28 -0.02 4.87 8.46
C ASN A 28 1.49 5.08 8.62
N MET A 29 2.28 4.65 7.63
CA MET A 29 3.75 4.78 7.66
C MET A 29 4.27 6.10 7.12
N ALA A 30 3.51 6.85 6.32
CA ALA A 30 3.90 8.14 5.76
C ALA A 30 3.35 9.32 6.56
N VAL A 31 2.15 9.21 7.13
CA VAL A 31 1.53 10.28 7.90
C VAL A 31 1.98 10.22 9.36
N LYS A 32 2.41 11.36 9.87
CA LYS A 32 2.89 11.65 11.23
C LYS A 32 1.84 11.41 12.35
N LYS A 33 0.78 10.60 12.13
CA LYS A 33 -0.24 10.32 13.16
C LYS A 33 0.31 9.53 14.35
N LEU A 34 1.53 8.99 14.22
CA LEU A 34 2.23 8.27 15.29
C LEU A 34 3.29 9.12 16.02
N TRP A 35 3.55 10.38 15.61
CA TRP A 35 4.86 11.01 15.83
C TRP A 35 4.83 12.39 16.51
N GLU A 36 3.76 12.72 17.25
CA GLU A 36 3.75 13.94 18.10
C GLU A 36 3.75 13.67 19.61
N ASP A 37 3.41 12.46 20.08
CA ASP A 37 3.44 12.12 21.51
C ASP A 37 4.41 10.98 21.79
N ALA A 38 5.40 11.24 22.65
CA ALA A 38 6.44 10.30 23.06
C ALA A 38 5.94 9.11 23.90
N ASP A 39 4.62 9.04 24.20
CA ASP A 39 4.02 8.06 25.12
C ASP A 39 3.13 6.99 24.45
N PHE A 40 3.00 6.95 23.13
CA PHE A 40 2.09 6.02 22.44
C PHE A 40 2.81 4.91 21.66
N ALA A 41 3.51 4.06 22.41
CA ALA A 41 3.35 2.64 22.13
C ALA A 41 1.85 2.34 22.18
N VAL A 42 1.20 2.01 21.05
CA VAL A 42 0.08 1.06 20.93
C VAL A 42 -0.60 1.16 19.54
N ALA A 43 -0.70 -0.01 18.91
CA ALA A 43 -1.72 -0.45 17.94
C ALA A 43 -1.68 0.05 16.48
N ASN A 44 -0.87 -0.64 15.66
CA ASN A 44 -1.45 -1.63 14.74
C ASN A 44 -0.50 -2.86 14.65
N ALA A 45 -0.83 -3.89 15.42
CA ALA A 45 -0.39 -5.29 15.42
C ALA A 45 1.07 -5.74 15.70
N HIS A 46 2.10 -4.89 15.82
CA HIS A 46 3.47 -5.43 16.06
C HIS A 46 4.34 -4.80 17.15
N GLY A 47 3.91 -3.75 17.86
CA GLY A 47 4.71 -3.18 18.96
C GLY A 47 6.12 -2.69 18.57
N ALA A 48 6.40 -2.57 17.27
CA ALA A 48 7.71 -2.23 16.74
C ALA A 48 7.79 -0.72 16.49
N THR A 49 8.73 -0.06 17.17
CA THR A 49 9.14 1.30 16.83
C THR A 49 10.02 1.24 15.59
N TYR A 50 9.45 1.50 14.41
CA TYR A 50 10.22 1.58 13.17
C TYR A 50 10.95 2.93 13.07
N THR A 51 12.24 2.88 12.79
CA THR A 51 13.03 4.06 12.41
C THR A 51 12.49 4.68 11.12
N VAL A 52 12.86 5.94 10.83
CA VAL A 52 12.49 6.60 9.55
C VAL A 52 12.96 5.76 8.36
N SER A 53 14.17 5.22 8.42
CA SER A 53 14.74 4.40 7.34
C SER A 53 13.96 3.09 7.12
N GLU A 54 13.54 2.42 8.19
CA GLU A 54 12.71 1.22 8.09
C GLU A 54 11.32 1.54 7.53
N ARG A 55 10.71 2.65 7.97
CA ARG A 55 9.44 3.14 7.40
C ARG A 55 9.58 3.44 5.91
N LYS A 56 10.63 4.17 5.50
CA LYS A 56 10.89 4.44 4.08
C LYS A 56 11.03 3.15 3.28
N SER A 57 11.72 2.14 3.81
CA SER A 57 11.85 0.82 3.17
C SER A 57 10.51 0.09 3.04
N ILE A 58 9.67 0.13 4.08
CA ILE A 58 8.32 -0.44 4.08
C ILE A 58 7.42 0.27 3.06
N VAL A 59 7.42 1.60 3.05
CA VAL A 59 6.65 2.41 2.09
C VAL A 59 7.14 2.14 0.67
N GLN A 60 8.45 2.08 0.42
CA GLN A 60 9.02 1.79 -0.89
C GLN A 60 8.53 0.45 -1.45
N LYS A 61 8.52 -0.62 -0.64
CA LYS A 61 8.04 -1.95 -1.08
C LYS A 61 6.57 -1.92 -1.47
N ASN A 62 5.73 -1.23 -0.70
CA ASN A 62 4.30 -1.13 -0.96
C ASN A 62 4.00 -0.23 -2.17
N VAL A 63 4.71 0.89 -2.32
CA VAL A 63 4.63 1.75 -3.52
C VAL A 63 4.96 0.93 -4.76
N THR A 64 6.07 0.18 -4.77
CA THR A 64 6.45 -0.67 -5.90
C THR A 64 5.41 -1.74 -6.18
N HIS A 65 4.79 -2.33 -5.14
CA HIS A 65 3.69 -3.28 -5.33
C HIS A 65 2.50 -2.64 -6.04
N LEU A 66 2.03 -1.49 -5.56
CA LEU A 66 0.90 -0.77 -6.14
C LEU A 66 1.18 -0.36 -7.60
N GLU A 67 2.37 0.16 -7.89
CA GLU A 67 2.76 0.54 -9.25
C GLU A 67 2.79 -0.65 -10.22
N ASN A 68 3.19 -1.83 -9.75
CA ASN A 68 3.14 -3.05 -10.58
C ASN A 68 1.70 -3.49 -10.81
N ARG A 69 0.85 -3.41 -9.78
CA ARG A 69 -0.58 -3.75 -9.91
C ARG A 69 -1.32 -2.80 -10.84
N LEU A 70 -1.06 -1.50 -10.80
CA LEU A 70 -1.69 -0.51 -11.68
C LEU A 70 -1.42 -0.75 -13.19
N LYS A 71 -0.37 -1.51 -13.54
CA LYS A 71 -0.02 -1.83 -14.93
C LYS A 71 -0.78 -3.05 -15.48
N GLU A 72 -1.43 -3.81 -14.62
CA GLU A 72 -2.14 -5.01 -15.02
C GLU A 72 -3.38 -4.65 -15.86
N SER A 73 -3.65 -5.43 -16.90
CA SER A 73 -4.75 -5.14 -17.84
C SER A 73 -6.08 -5.80 -17.47
N TYR A 74 -6.12 -6.60 -16.40
CA TYR A 74 -7.32 -7.33 -15.98
C TYR A 74 -8.26 -6.51 -15.08
N TRP A 75 -7.91 -5.27 -14.74
CA TRP A 75 -8.81 -4.39 -13.99
C TRP A 75 -10.07 -4.06 -14.78
N THR A 76 -11.15 -3.79 -14.05
CA THR A 76 -12.46 -3.57 -14.67
C THR A 76 -12.98 -2.18 -14.33
N SER A 77 -13.56 -2.03 -13.14
CA SER A 77 -14.33 -0.86 -12.70
C SER A 77 -13.95 -0.40 -11.30
N GLU A 78 -12.90 -0.98 -10.73
CA GLU A 78 -12.36 -0.62 -9.43
C GLU A 78 -11.85 0.83 -9.42
N ASP A 79 -12.15 1.57 -8.36
CA ASP A 79 -11.70 2.95 -8.20
C ASP A 79 -10.24 2.99 -7.71
N MET A 80 -9.32 3.43 -8.59
CA MET A 80 -7.89 3.50 -8.28
C MET A 80 -7.48 4.83 -7.62
N THR A 81 -8.41 5.72 -7.28
CA THR A 81 -8.11 7.05 -6.73
C THR A 81 -7.24 6.98 -5.46
N SER A 82 -7.64 6.17 -4.48
CA SER A 82 -6.87 6.00 -3.24
C SER A 82 -5.50 5.35 -3.47
N VAL A 83 -5.42 4.42 -4.43
CA VAL A 83 -4.17 3.75 -4.81
C VAL A 83 -3.19 4.75 -5.41
N ASN A 84 -3.63 5.55 -6.39
CA ASN A 84 -2.80 6.56 -7.04
C ASN A 84 -2.33 7.63 -6.05
N LYS A 85 -3.20 8.05 -5.12
CA LYS A 85 -2.86 8.97 -4.05
C LYS A 85 -1.78 8.38 -3.13
N ALA A 86 -1.94 7.14 -2.67
CA ALA A 86 -0.95 6.48 -1.82
C ALA A 86 0.41 6.30 -2.51
N VAL A 87 0.43 6.00 -3.82
CA VAL A 87 1.68 5.96 -4.60
C VAL A 87 2.37 7.33 -4.60
N THR A 88 1.61 8.40 -4.78
CA THR A 88 2.14 9.78 -4.80
C THR A 88 2.69 10.18 -3.43
N ASP A 89 1.90 10.02 -2.38
CA ASP A 89 2.27 10.37 -1.01
C ASP A 89 3.45 9.51 -0.51
N GLY A 90 3.44 8.22 -0.85
CA GLY A 90 4.52 7.30 -0.50
C GLY A 90 5.85 7.69 -1.15
N LYS A 91 5.84 8.06 -2.44
CA LYS A 91 7.04 8.57 -3.12
C LYS A 91 7.54 9.88 -2.50
N ALA A 92 6.64 10.79 -2.16
CA ALA A 92 6.99 12.04 -1.49
C ALA A 92 7.64 11.80 -0.12
N PHE A 93 7.17 10.80 0.64
CA PHE A 93 7.79 10.42 1.91
C PHE A 93 9.17 9.76 1.75
N ILE A 94 9.40 9.02 0.66
CA ILE A 94 10.68 8.33 0.41
C ILE A 94 11.79 9.30 0.02
N ALA A 95 11.46 10.34 -0.76
CA ALA A 95 12.40 11.40 -1.15
C ALA A 95 13.09 12.06 0.05
#